data_AF-N8VGV7-F1
#
_entry.id   AF-N8VGV7-F1
#
_cell.length_a   1.000
_cell.length_b   1.000
_cell.length_c   1.000
_cell.angle_alpha   90.00
_cell.angle_beta   90.00
_cell.angle_gamma   90.00
#
_symmetry.space_group_name_H-M   'P 1'
#
loop_
_entity.id
_entity.type
_entity.pdbx_description
1 polymer ?
#
loop_
_entity_poly.entity_id
_entity_poly.type
_entity_poly.pdbx_seq_one_letter_code
_entity_poly.pdbx_strand_id
1 'polypeptide(L)'
;MMKIGIFWYDKNQVIGIAHNFVLSDVDSLGLIDSSYTHVGYWEILRYQFDHLKYLEYEEIPRGRVIFNIKMNQTIVYMDAKLFKKPIAQKVASFFDLDFEQVKWKKDPHYYTIK
;
A
#
# COMPACT_ATOMS: atom_id res chain seq x y z
N MET A 1 4.57 15.82 2.21
CA MET A 1 3.12 15.70 1.91
C MET A 1 2.79 14.23 1.98
N MET A 2 1.63 13.86 2.54
CA MET A 2 1.20 12.47 2.58
C MET A 2 1.03 11.90 1.17
N LYS A 3 1.31 10.60 1.01
CA LYS A 3 1.23 9.90 -0.28
C LYS A 3 0.22 8.76 -0.24
N ILE A 4 -0.26 8.39 -1.42
CA ILE A 4 -1.08 7.19 -1.65
C ILE A 4 -0.35 6.24 -2.59
N GLY A 5 -0.88 5.02 -2.73
CA GLY A 5 -0.29 4.02 -3.62
C GLY A 5 -0.44 2.59 -3.12
N ILE A 6 0.43 1.72 -3.61
CA ILE A 6 0.42 0.29 -3.33
C ILE A 6 1.79 -0.15 -2.85
N PHE A 7 1.81 -1.17 -2.00
CA PHE A 7 3.05 -1.67 -1.44
C PHE A 7 3.03 -3.17 -1.18
N TRP A 8 4.23 -3.71 -1.01
CA TRP A 8 4.55 -5.03 -0.50
C TRP A 8 5.52 -4.90 0.67
N TYR A 9 5.51 -5.89 1.55
CA TYR A 9 6.52 -6.04 2.59
C TYR A 9 7.39 -7.26 2.31
N ASP A 10 8.63 -7.01 1.93
CA ASP A 10 9.57 -8.05 1.52
C ASP A 10 10.94 -7.79 2.15
N LYS A 11 11.62 -8.87 2.57
CA LYS A 11 12.97 -8.81 3.18
C LYS A 11 13.14 -7.68 4.21
N ASN A 12 12.14 -7.51 5.08
CA ASN A 12 12.12 -6.50 6.14
C ASN A 12 12.07 -5.03 5.62
N GLN A 13 11.64 -4.83 4.37
CA GLN A 13 11.51 -3.53 3.71
C GLN A 13 10.12 -3.37 3.10
N VAL A 14 9.71 -2.11 2.91
CA VAL A 14 8.51 -1.76 2.15
C VAL A 14 8.96 -1.41 0.74
N ILE A 15 8.40 -2.09 -0.26
CA ILE A 15 8.63 -1.81 -1.69
C ILE A 15 7.29 -1.50 -2.35
N GLY A 16 7.29 -0.76 -3.45
CA GLY A 16 6.08 -0.39 -4.17
C GLY A 16 6.17 0.99 -4.77
N ILE A 17 5.05 1.70 -4.78
CA ILE A 17 4.96 3.07 -5.28
C ILE A 17 4.15 3.93 -4.33
N ALA A 18 4.76 5.06 -3.96
CA ALA A 18 4.12 6.13 -3.20
C ALA A 18 4.21 7.41 -4.02
N HIS A 19 3.08 8.07 -4.24
CA HIS A 19 3.01 9.30 -5.00
C HIS A 19 2.06 10.30 -4.36
N ASN A 20 2.27 11.58 -4.67
CA ASN A 20 1.35 12.64 -4.28
C ASN A 20 0.02 12.48 -5.03
N PHE A 21 -1.03 13.06 -4.48
CA PHE A 21 -2.36 13.14 -5.09
C PHE A 21 -2.92 14.55 -4.96
N VAL A 22 -3.91 14.88 -5.77
CA VAL A 22 -4.66 16.14 -5.64
C VAL A 22 -6.11 15.85 -5.28
N LEU A 23 -6.75 16.78 -4.57
CA LEU A 23 -8.13 16.57 -4.07
C LEU A 23 -9.17 16.42 -5.18
N SER A 24 -8.86 16.89 -6.40
CA SER A 24 -9.72 16.72 -7.58
C SER A 24 -9.76 15.29 -8.12
N ASP A 25 -8.85 14.41 -7.69
CA ASP A 25 -8.81 13.00 -8.11
C ASP A 25 -9.83 12.13 -7.35
N VAL A 26 -10.69 12.77 -6.55
CA VAL A 26 -11.70 12.10 -5.73
C VAL A 26 -12.78 11.42 -6.59
N ASP A 27 -13.09 10.18 -6.24
CA ASP A 27 -14.19 9.43 -6.85
C ASP A 27 -15.57 9.82 -6.30
N SER A 28 -16.63 9.20 -6.84
CA SER A 28 -18.01 9.45 -6.40
C SER A 28 -18.29 9.03 -4.95
N LEU A 29 -17.44 8.19 -4.36
CA LEU A 29 -17.54 7.74 -2.97
C LEU A 29 -16.78 8.65 -1.99
N GLY A 30 -15.96 9.58 -2.49
CA GLY A 30 -15.12 10.45 -1.66
C GLY A 30 -13.75 9.88 -1.36
N LEU A 31 -13.29 8.90 -2.16
CA LEU A 31 -11.98 8.27 -2.03
C LEU A 31 -11.04 8.78 -3.12
N ILE A 32 -9.78 8.96 -2.74
CA ILE A 32 -8.68 9.21 -3.67
C ILE A 32 -7.77 7.99 -3.57
N ASP A 33 -7.62 7.30 -4.70
CA ASP A 33 -6.85 6.08 -4.82
C ASP A 33 -5.87 6.19 -5.98
N SER A 34 -4.82 5.39 -5.92
CA SER A 34 -3.82 5.26 -6.95
C SER A 34 -4.36 4.44 -8.13
N SER A 35 -4.06 4.90 -9.34
CA SER A 35 -4.32 4.15 -10.57
C SER A 35 -3.39 2.93 -10.73
N TYR A 36 -2.32 2.82 -9.94
CA TYR A 36 -1.44 1.65 -9.96
C TYR A 36 -2.16 0.42 -9.39
N THR A 37 -2.05 -0.69 -10.12
CA THR A 37 -2.56 -2.00 -9.71
C THR A 37 -1.42 -2.88 -9.24
N HIS A 38 -1.69 -3.79 -8.29
CA HIS A 38 -0.68 -4.72 -7.80
C HIS A 38 -0.12 -5.59 -8.92
N VAL A 39 -0.99 -6.12 -9.79
CA VAL A 39 -0.59 -6.92 -10.95
C VAL A 39 0.33 -6.12 -11.89
N GLY A 40 -0.09 -4.93 -12.31
CA GLY A 40 0.66 -4.14 -13.28
C GLY A 40 1.99 -3.61 -12.73
N TYR A 41 2.02 -3.17 -11.48
CA TYR A 41 3.23 -2.62 -10.88
C TYR A 41 4.22 -3.71 -10.43
N TRP A 42 3.74 -4.93 -10.17
CA TRP A 42 4.61 -6.05 -9.84
C TRP A 42 5.62 -6.36 -10.93
N GLU A 43 5.21 -6.27 -12.20
CA GLU A 43 6.10 -6.46 -13.35
C GLU A 43 7.34 -5.57 -13.25
N ILE A 44 7.15 -4.30 -12.88
CA ILE A 44 8.25 -3.33 -12.71
C ILE A 44 9.17 -3.79 -11.57
N LEU A 45 8.60 -4.21 -10.44
CA LEU A 45 9.39 -4.70 -9.30
C LEU A 45 10.19 -5.96 -9.64
N ARG A 46 9.64 -6.88 -10.47
CA ARG A 46 10.36 -8.08 -10.93
C ARG A 46 11.58 -7.76 -11.78
N TYR A 47 11.57 -6.66 -12.54
CA TYR A 47 12.75 -6.19 -13.27
C TYR A 47 13.77 -5.48 -12.36
N GLN A 48 13.33 -4.91 -11.24
CA GLN A 48 14.19 -4.17 -10.31
C GLN A 48 14.86 -5.09 -9.27
N PHE A 49 14.22 -6.19 -8.91
CA PHE A 49 14.66 -7.08 -7.84
C PHE A 49 14.71 -8.54 -8.31
N ASP A 50 15.92 -9.06 -8.51
CA ASP A 50 16.13 -10.42 -9.04
C ASP A 50 15.43 -11.53 -8.24
N HIS A 51 15.30 -11.38 -6.92
CA HIS A 51 14.65 -12.39 -6.08
C HIS A 51 13.13 -12.43 -6.22
N LEU A 52 12.52 -11.45 -6.90
CA LEU A 52 11.09 -11.41 -7.19
C LEU A 52 10.75 -12.08 -8.54
N LYS A 53 11.76 -12.41 -9.35
CA LYS A 53 11.59 -12.87 -10.73
C LYS A 53 10.63 -14.05 -10.91
N TYR A 54 10.59 -14.95 -9.92
CA TYR A 54 9.77 -16.17 -9.94
C TYR A 54 8.63 -16.16 -8.92
N LEU A 55 8.35 -15.00 -8.34
CA LEU A 55 7.26 -14.82 -7.40
C LEU A 55 6.12 -14.06 -8.08
N GLU A 56 4.91 -14.45 -7.75
CA GLU A 56 3.69 -13.72 -8.06
C GLU A 56 3.39 -12.68 -7.00
N TYR A 57 2.74 -11.59 -7.42
CA TYR A 57 2.47 -10.42 -6.58
C TYR A 57 1.66 -10.75 -5.32
N GLU A 58 0.90 -11.84 -5.34
CA GLU A 58 0.08 -12.30 -4.22
C GLU A 58 0.79 -13.25 -3.27
N GLU A 59 2.00 -13.69 -3.60
CA GLU A 59 2.85 -14.51 -2.72
C GLU A 59 3.59 -13.69 -1.68
N ILE A 60 3.64 -12.37 -1.87
CA ILE A 60 4.23 -11.43 -0.92
C ILE A 60 3.10 -10.63 -0.25
N PRO A 61 3.10 -10.52 1.10
CA PRO A 61 2.14 -9.69 1.81
C PRO A 61 2.16 -8.25 1.31
N ARG A 62 0.97 -7.71 1.04
CA ARG A 62 0.78 -6.44 0.33
C ARG A 62 -0.32 -5.58 0.93
N GLY A 63 -0.43 -4.36 0.43
CA GLY A 63 -1.48 -3.45 0.82
C GLY A 63 -1.62 -2.26 -0.11
N ARG A 64 -2.53 -1.37 0.25
CA ARG A 64 -2.90 -0.16 -0.48
C ARG A 64 -3.17 0.97 0.51
N VAL A 65 -2.71 2.16 0.15
CA VAL A 65 -2.93 3.40 0.90
C VAL A 65 -3.84 4.27 0.07
N ILE A 66 -4.99 4.66 0.65
CA ILE A 66 -5.95 5.56 0.03
C ILE A 66 -6.26 6.72 0.97
N PHE A 67 -6.84 7.78 0.43
CA PHE A 67 -7.34 8.90 1.21
C PHE A 67 -8.85 9.03 1.11
N ASN A 68 -9.52 9.27 2.23
CA ASN A 68 -10.95 9.57 2.27
C ASN A 68 -11.14 11.05 2.58
N ILE A 69 -11.62 11.84 1.62
CA ILE A 69 -11.79 13.28 1.79
C ILE A 69 -12.92 13.63 2.76
N LYS A 70 -13.99 12.83 2.80
CA LYS A 70 -15.15 13.07 3.66
C LYS A 70 -14.79 12.96 5.14
N MET A 71 -13.85 12.07 5.45
CA MET A 71 -13.32 11.85 6.80
C MET A 71 -12.01 12.59 7.06
N ASN A 72 -11.43 13.24 6.04
CA ASN A 72 -10.08 13.78 6.06
C ASN A 72 -9.06 12.78 6.63
N GLN A 73 -9.12 11.53 6.18
CA GLN A 73 -8.42 10.41 6.82
C GLN A 73 -7.74 9.49 5.81
N THR A 74 -6.49 9.15 6.08
CA THR A 74 -5.76 8.09 5.38
C THR A 74 -6.23 6.72 5.84
N ILE A 75 -6.48 5.82 4.90
CA ILE A 75 -6.83 4.43 5.19
C ILE A 75 -5.78 3.54 4.55
N VAL A 76 -5.19 2.65 5.36
CA VAL A 76 -4.26 1.63 4.87
C VAL A 76 -4.94 0.27 4.98
N TYR A 77 -5.20 -0.34 3.83
CA TYR A 77 -5.64 -1.72 3.72
C TYR A 77 -4.43 -2.62 3.52
N MET A 78 -4.31 -3.68 4.31
CA MET A 78 -3.16 -4.58 4.19
C MET A 78 -3.49 -6.01 4.64
N ASP A 79 -2.65 -6.95 4.19
CA ASP A 79 -2.65 -8.33 4.66
C ASP A 79 -2.57 -8.38 6.21
N ALA A 80 -3.34 -9.28 6.82
CA ALA A 80 -3.31 -9.51 8.26
C ALA A 80 -1.92 -9.89 8.81
N LYS A 81 -1.06 -10.54 8.01
CA LYS A 81 0.34 -10.85 8.34
C LYS A 81 1.17 -9.59 8.63
N LEU A 82 0.76 -8.44 8.07
CA LEU A 82 1.44 -7.14 8.22
C LEU A 82 0.94 -6.31 9.40
N PHE A 83 -0.08 -6.78 10.12
CA PHE A 83 -0.65 -6.10 11.29
C PHE A 83 0.24 -6.20 12.53
N LYS A 84 1.47 -5.71 12.41
CA LYS A 84 2.48 -5.60 13.46
C LYS A 84 2.97 -4.15 13.49
N LYS A 85 3.01 -3.53 14.69
CA LYS A 85 3.40 -2.11 14.84
C LYS A 85 4.71 -1.76 14.12
N PRO A 86 5.81 -2.54 14.22
CA PRO A 86 7.05 -2.22 13.51
C PRO A 86 6.93 -2.23 11.98
N ILE A 87 6.07 -3.08 11.42
CA ILE A 87 5.82 -3.15 9.98
C ILE A 87 4.99 -1.94 9.55
N ALA A 88 3.90 -1.67 10.27
CA ALA A 88 3.03 -0.53 9.99
C ALA A 88 3.78 0.82 10.10
N GLN A 89 4.74 0.94 11.02
CA GLN A 89 5.62 2.11 11.09
C GLN A 89 6.47 2.29 9.82
N LYS A 90 7.00 1.21 9.25
CA LYS A 90 7.75 1.27 7.98
C LYS A 90 6.85 1.67 6.81
N VAL A 91 5.61 1.18 6.80
CA VAL A 91 4.60 1.59 5.80
C VAL A 91 4.31 3.09 5.94
N ALA A 92 4.10 3.58 7.17
CA ALA A 92 3.88 5.00 7.42
C ALA A 92 5.07 5.85 6.93
N SER A 93 6.31 5.45 7.22
CA SER A 93 7.51 6.12 6.69
C SER A 93 7.57 6.11 5.17
N PHE A 94 7.27 5.00 4.50
CA PHE A 94 7.33 4.89 3.04
C PHE A 94 6.35 5.84 2.32
N PHE A 95 5.19 6.08 2.93
CA PHE A 95 4.12 6.94 2.37
C PHE A 95 4.08 8.35 2.97
N ASP A 96 5.09 8.76 3.75
CA ASP A 96 5.13 10.05 4.45
C ASP A 96 3.87 10.31 5.31
N LEU A 97 3.40 9.29 6.03
CA LEU A 97 2.18 9.33 6.84
C LEU A 97 2.48 9.60 8.32
N ASP A 98 1.57 10.31 8.98
CA ASP A 98 1.48 10.32 10.44
C ASP A 98 0.79 9.05 10.93
N PHE A 99 1.55 8.17 11.57
CA PHE A 99 1.09 6.85 12.03
C PHE A 99 -0.18 6.90 12.88
N GLU A 100 -0.32 7.91 13.75
CA GLU A 100 -1.44 8.02 14.69
C GLU A 100 -2.72 8.51 14.02
N GLN A 101 -2.60 9.12 12.83
CA GLN A 101 -3.74 9.62 12.04
C GLN A 101 -4.23 8.62 10.97
N VAL A 102 -3.53 7.49 10.82
CA VAL A 102 -3.89 6.45 9.84
C VAL A 102 -4.94 5.49 10.42
N LYS A 103 -5.98 5.23 9.63
CA LYS A 103 -6.89 4.11 9.87
C LYS A 103 -6.35 2.84 9.23
N TRP A 104 -5.79 1.96 10.05
CA TRP A 104 -5.28 0.66 9.64
C TRP A 104 -6.43 -0.36 9.53
N LYS A 105 -6.54 -1.06 8.39
CA LYS A 105 -7.56 -2.07 8.13
C LYS A 105 -6.96 -3.34 7.55
N LYS A 106 -7.44 -4.48 8.03
CA LYS A 106 -7.21 -5.78 7.38
C LYS A 106 -8.16 -5.88 6.19
N ASP A 107 -7.67 -6.43 5.08
CA ASP A 107 -8.49 -6.66 3.90
C ASP A 107 -8.25 -8.08 3.36
N PRO A 108 -9.29 -8.94 3.32
CA PRO A 108 -9.18 -10.28 2.74
C PRO A 108 -8.72 -10.28 1.28
N HIS A 109 -8.96 -9.21 0.52
CA HIS A 109 -8.46 -9.08 -0.86
C HIS A 109 -6.93 -9.10 -0.93
N TYR A 110 -6.24 -8.68 0.13
CA TYR A 110 -4.79 -8.69 0.22
C TYR A 110 -4.21 -9.95 0.88
N TYR A 111 -5.00 -11.01 1.02
CA TYR A 111 -4.51 -12.29 1.52
C TYR A 111 -3.33 -12.80 0.67
N THR A 112 -2.29 -13.26 1.37
CA THR A 112 -1.14 -13.93 0.76
C THR A 112 -1.44 -15.41 0.54
N ILE A 113 -1.33 -15.89 -0.71
CA ILE A 113 -1.54 -17.30 -1.07
C ILE A 113 -0.24 -18.08 -0.82
N LYS A 114 0.12 -18.28 0.45
CA LYS A 114 1.15 -19.24 0.91
C LYS A 114 1.18 -19.31 2.44
#